data_AF-A0A2C9L9A0-F1
#
_entry.id   AF-A0A2C9L9A0-F1
#
_cell.length_a   1.000
_cell.length_b   1.000
_cell.length_c   1.000
_cell.angle_alpha   90.00
_cell.angle_beta   90.00
_cell.angle_gamma   90.00
#
_symmetry.space_group_name_H-M   'P 1'
#
loop_
_entity.id
_entity.type
_entity.pdbx_description
1 polymer ?
#
loop_
_entity_poly.entity_id
_entity_poly.type
_entity_poly.pdbx_seq_one_letter_code
_entity_poly.pdbx_strand_id
1 'polypeptide(L)'
;MNIRDILGFLRDGQKIVDANEDQCRNIIDQFEPEGRCKKSDLLSVDGFRQFLISEREQLFNPSHRVVYQDMTRPMTHYFIASSHNTYLAEDQLRGPSQVEMYISALKKGCRCVECK
;
A
#
# COMPACT_ATOMS: atom_id res chain seq x y z
N MET A 1 4.38 26.20 -3.90
CA MET A 1 4.16 25.34 -5.07
C MET A 1 2.73 25.57 -5.53
N ASN A 2 2.53 26.10 -6.72
CA ASN A 2 1.19 26.39 -7.25
C ASN A 2 0.58 25.15 -7.94
N ILE A 3 -0.69 25.21 -8.35
CA ILE A 3 -1.38 24.09 -9.01
C ILE A 3 -0.63 23.53 -10.23
N ARG A 4 -0.02 24.38 -11.06
CA ARG A 4 0.75 23.91 -12.23
C ARG A 4 1.98 23.13 -11.83
N ASP A 5 2.69 23.58 -10.80
CA ASP A 5 3.85 22.88 -10.26
C ASP A 5 3.45 21.50 -9.71
N ILE A 6 2.33 21.43 -8.98
CA ILE A 6 1.80 20.16 -8.42
C ILE A 6 1.38 19.22 -9.56
N LEU A 7 0.68 19.73 -10.58
CA LEU A 7 0.31 18.94 -11.76
C LEU A 7 1.53 18.35 -12.48
N GLY A 8 2.57 19.17 -12.69
CA GLY A 8 3.83 18.71 -13.26
C GLY A 8 4.46 17.62 -12.40
N PHE A 9 4.50 17.81 -11.08
CA PHE A 9 5.00 16.78 -10.16
C PHE A 9 4.21 15.46 -10.25
N LEU A 10 2.87 15.51 -10.29
CA LEU A 10 2.05 14.31 -10.36
C LEU A 10 2.21 13.57 -11.69
N ARG A 11 2.22 14.30 -12.82
CA ARG A 11 2.33 13.69 -14.16
C ARG A 11 3.74 13.25 -14.49
N ASP A 12 4.72 14.12 -14.27
CA ASP A 12 6.10 13.87 -14.70
C ASP A 12 6.90 13.14 -13.63
N GLY A 13 6.69 13.48 -12.36
CA GLY A 13 7.36 12.87 -11.21
C GLY A 13 6.72 11.54 -10.78
N GLN A 14 5.42 11.56 -10.43
CA GLN A 14 4.69 10.39 -9.92
C GLN A 14 4.07 9.51 -11.02
N LYS A 15 4.16 9.92 -12.29
CA LYS A 15 3.63 9.17 -13.45
C LYS A 15 2.11 8.94 -13.40
N ILE A 16 1.37 9.83 -12.74
CA ILE A 16 -0.09 9.83 -12.72
C ILE A 16 -0.59 10.62 -13.93
N VAL A 17 -0.76 9.92 -15.05
CA VAL A 17 -1.07 10.54 -16.36
C VAL A 17 -2.40 11.33 -16.32
N ASP A 18 -3.41 10.78 -15.64
CA ASP A 18 -4.75 11.36 -15.57
C ASP A 18 -4.92 12.41 -14.46
N ALA A 19 -3.81 12.93 -13.90
CA ALA A 19 -3.88 13.93 -12.85
C ALA A 19 -4.55 15.23 -13.35
N ASN A 20 -5.41 15.83 -12.52
CA ASN A 20 -6.17 17.03 -12.86
C ASN A 20 -6.13 18.12 -11.77
N GLU A 21 -6.57 19.33 -12.10
CA GLU A 21 -6.48 20.49 -11.19
C GLU A 21 -7.32 20.30 -9.92
N ASP A 22 -8.46 19.61 -10.00
CA ASP A 22 -9.32 19.35 -8.83
C ASP A 22 -8.61 18.45 -7.83
N GLN A 23 -7.84 17.46 -8.28
CA GLN A 23 -6.99 16.65 -7.40
C GLN A 23 -5.91 17.51 -6.73
N CYS A 24 -5.29 18.44 -7.44
CA CYS A 24 -4.31 19.35 -6.87
C CYS A 24 -4.91 20.27 -5.80
N ARG A 25 -6.11 20.80 -6.03
CA ARG A 25 -6.85 21.59 -5.02
C ARG A 25 -7.16 20.76 -3.78
N ASN A 26 -7.63 19.52 -3.97
CA ASN A 26 -7.86 18.60 -2.86
C ASN A 26 -6.58 18.31 -2.06
N ILE A 27 -5.42 18.19 -2.72
CA ILE A 27 -4.12 18.02 -2.06
C ILE A 27 -3.81 19.26 -1.20
N ILE A 28 -3.98 20.47 -1.74
CA ILE A 28 -3.76 21.71 -0.99
C ILE A 28 -4.69 21.77 0.22
N ASP A 29 -5.99 21.55 0.02
CA ASP A 29 -6.98 21.63 1.10
C ASP A 29 -6.71 20.61 2.22
N GLN A 30 -6.27 19.41 1.86
CA GLN A 30 -6.02 18.33 2.81
C GLN A 30 -4.69 18.49 3.55
N PHE A 31 -3.61 18.86 2.86
CA PHE A 31 -2.25 18.74 3.40
C PHE A 31 -1.60 20.08 3.74
N GLU A 32 -2.09 21.21 3.23
CA GLU A 32 -1.51 22.52 3.57
C GLU A 32 -1.86 22.90 5.02
N PRO A 33 -0.88 23.23 5.88
CA PRO A 33 -1.18 23.69 7.24
C PRO A 33 -1.62 25.16 7.30
N GLU A 34 -1.10 26.03 6.43
CA GLU A 34 -1.33 27.47 6.54
C GLU A 34 -2.55 27.95 5.75
N GLY A 35 -3.53 28.57 6.44
CA GLY A 35 -4.76 29.05 5.81
C GLY A 35 -4.55 30.11 4.71
N ARG A 36 -3.47 30.92 4.79
CA ARG A 36 -3.13 31.90 3.74
C ARG A 36 -2.70 31.24 2.43
N CYS A 37 -2.00 30.11 2.54
CA CYS A 37 -1.51 29.34 1.41
C CYS A 37 -2.68 28.61 0.73
N LYS A 38 -3.59 28.02 1.53
CA LYS A 38 -4.85 27.44 1.02
C LYS A 38 -5.68 28.43 0.20
N LYS A 39 -5.92 29.63 0.75
CA LYS A 39 -6.69 30.68 0.05
C LYS A 39 -6.06 31.15 -1.26
N SER A 40 -4.76 30.95 -1.42
CA SER A 40 -3.99 31.38 -2.59
C SER A 40 -3.67 30.23 -3.54
N ASP A 41 -4.26 29.05 -3.34
CA ASP A 41 -3.95 27.83 -4.11
C ASP A 41 -2.44 27.47 -4.12
N LEU A 42 -1.79 27.62 -2.96
CA LEU A 42 -0.38 27.33 -2.77
C LEU A 42 -0.19 26.19 -1.77
N LEU A 43 0.67 25.23 -2.14
CA LEU A 43 1.22 24.23 -1.25
C LEU A 43 2.62 24.68 -0.78
N SER A 44 2.78 24.80 0.54
CA SER A 44 4.04 25.09 1.21
C SER A 44 4.97 23.87 1.19
N VAL A 45 6.23 24.05 1.59
CA VAL A 45 7.18 22.93 1.73
C VAL A 45 6.70 21.95 2.80
N ASP A 46 6.14 22.45 3.90
CA ASP A 46 5.59 21.60 4.96
C ASP A 46 4.36 20.83 4.48
N GLY A 47 3.45 21.49 3.74
CA GLY A 47 2.30 20.83 3.13
C GLY A 47 2.71 19.76 2.12
N PHE A 48 3.72 20.04 1.29
CA PHE A 48 4.26 19.07 0.34
C PHE A 48 4.92 17.88 1.06
N ARG A 49 5.66 18.13 2.14
CA ARG A 49 6.22 17.05 2.98
C ARG A 49 5.11 16.18 3.57
N GLN A 50 4.05 16.77 4.11
CA GLN A 50 2.91 16.02 4.65
C GLN A 50 2.22 15.18 3.59
N PHE A 51 2.05 15.73 2.39
CA PHE A 51 1.52 15.00 1.24
C PHE A 51 2.37 13.76 0.89
N LEU A 52 3.70 13.91 0.78
CA LEU A 52 4.60 12.81 0.40
C LEU A 52 4.66 11.66 1.42
N ILE A 53 4.48 11.94 2.71
CA ILE A 53 4.46 10.91 3.76
C ILE A 53 3.06 10.34 4.02
N SER A 54 2.04 10.86 3.32
CA SER A 54 0.66 10.41 3.50
C SER A 54 0.46 8.99 3.02
N GLU A 55 -0.61 8.34 3.46
CA GLU A 55 -0.97 7.00 2.98
C GLU A 55 -1.22 6.95 1.47
N ARG A 56 -1.56 8.10 0.87
CA ARG A 56 -1.88 8.22 -0.55
C ARG A 56 -0.65 8.02 -1.43
N GLU A 57 0.50 8.50 -0.97
CA GLU A 57 1.77 8.51 -1.70
C GLU A 57 2.70 7.36 -1.26
N GLN A 58 2.14 6.29 -0.70
CA GLN A 58 2.93 5.11 -0.36
C GLN A 58 3.37 4.36 -1.62
N LEU A 59 4.57 3.79 -1.56
CA LEU A 59 5.11 2.93 -2.63
C LEU A 59 4.19 1.73 -2.92
N PHE A 60 3.54 1.19 -1.88
CA PHE A 60 2.52 0.16 -2.05
C PHE A 60 1.18 0.81 -2.36
N ASN A 61 0.65 0.57 -3.56
CA ASN A 61 -0.65 1.07 -3.99
C ASN A 61 -1.75 0.71 -2.95
N PRO A 62 -2.34 1.70 -2.26
CA PRO A 62 -3.36 1.45 -1.24
C PRO A 62 -4.59 0.71 -1.78
N SER A 63 -4.90 0.87 -3.07
CA SER A 63 -6.02 0.19 -3.73
C SER A 63 -5.85 -1.33 -3.79
N HIS A 64 -4.60 -1.83 -3.71
CA HIS A 64 -4.29 -3.26 -3.71
C HIS A 64 -4.27 -3.87 -2.31
N ARG A 65 -4.58 -3.09 -1.25
CA ARG A 65 -4.68 -3.60 0.13
C ARG A 65 -5.95 -4.42 0.38
N VAL A 66 -6.93 -4.31 -0.51
CA VAL A 66 -8.17 -5.09 -0.50
C VAL A 66 -8.20 -6.05 -1.69
N VAL A 67 -9.11 -7.02 -1.69
CA VAL A 67 -9.32 -7.89 -2.85
C VAL A 67 -9.83 -7.04 -4.02
N TYR A 68 -9.00 -6.90 -5.06
CA TYR A 68 -9.29 -6.09 -6.25
C TYR A 68 -9.32 -6.89 -7.56
N GLN A 69 -8.91 -8.17 -7.49
CA GLN A 69 -8.88 -9.07 -8.64
C GLN A 69 -10.20 -9.85 -8.72
N ASP A 70 -10.51 -10.34 -9.92
CA ASP A 70 -11.57 -11.31 -10.12
C ASP A 70 -11.22 -12.60 -9.36
N MET A 71 -12.00 -12.95 -8.34
CA MET A 71 -11.82 -14.14 -7.51
C MET A 71 -12.77 -15.30 -7.87
N THR A 72 -13.39 -15.25 -9.06
CA THR A 72 -14.36 -16.25 -9.54
C THR A 72 -13.77 -17.29 -10.49
N ARG A 73 -12.49 -17.13 -10.87
CA ARG A 73 -11.80 -18.07 -11.78
C ARG A 73 -11.42 -19.36 -11.05
N PRO A 74 -11.09 -20.44 -11.78
CA PRO A 74 -10.59 -21.66 -11.16
C PRO A 74 -9.35 -21.41 -10.30
N MET A 75 -9.18 -22.17 -9.21
CA MET A 75 -8.06 -22.01 -8.26
C MET A 75 -6.67 -22.08 -8.93
N THR A 76 -6.55 -22.85 -10.01
CA THR A 76 -5.30 -23.02 -10.78
C THR A 76 -4.81 -21.75 -11.46
N HIS A 77 -5.63 -20.69 -11.50
CA HIS A 77 -5.26 -19.40 -12.10
C HIS A 77 -4.60 -18.43 -11.11
N TYR A 78 -4.50 -18.82 -9.83
CA TYR A 78 -3.97 -17.97 -8.76
C TYR A 78 -2.72 -18.58 -8.14
N PHE A 79 -1.80 -17.71 -7.71
CA PHE A 79 -0.77 -18.12 -6.78
C PHE A 79 -1.38 -18.30 -5.38
N ILE A 80 -1.04 -19.41 -4.72
CA ILE A 80 -1.55 -19.73 -3.38
C ILE A 80 -0.40 -19.64 -2.37
N ALA A 81 -0.53 -18.75 -1.40
CA ALA A 81 0.41 -18.65 -0.29
C ALA A 81 0.40 -19.95 0.52
N SER A 82 1.46 -20.74 0.39
CA SER A 82 1.55 -22.11 0.92
C SER A 82 2.76 -22.25 1.83
N SER A 83 2.62 -23.03 2.91
CA SER A 83 3.68 -23.32 3.86
C SER A 83 4.00 -24.81 3.84
N HIS A 84 5.29 -25.13 3.81
CA HIS A 84 5.80 -26.50 3.90
C HIS A 84 6.28 -26.77 5.33
N ASN A 85 6.02 -27.99 5.82
CA ASN A 85 6.26 -28.42 7.20
C ASN A 85 5.85 -27.36 8.22
N THR A 86 4.60 -26.90 8.14
CA THR A 86 4.09 -25.72 8.86
C THR A 86 4.22 -25.80 10.38
N TYR A 87 4.31 -27.00 10.94
CA TYR A 87 4.52 -27.22 12.37
C TYR A 87 5.93 -26.88 12.87
N LEU A 88 6.95 -26.83 12.01
CA LEU A 88 8.34 -26.65 12.45
C LEU A 88 8.63 -25.20 12.84
N ALA A 89 9.14 -24.99 14.05
CA ALA A 89 9.55 -23.68 14.53
C ALA A 89 10.93 -23.25 14.00
N GLU A 90 11.80 -24.21 13.70
CA GLU A 90 13.19 -23.97 13.33
C GLU A 90 13.63 -24.88 12.16
N ASP A 91 14.73 -25.61 12.31
CA ASP A 91 15.32 -26.43 11.25
C ASP A 91 14.53 -27.71 10.94
N GLN A 92 14.83 -28.32 9.79
CA GLN A 92 14.11 -29.47 9.26
C GLN A 92 14.46 -30.81 9.95
N LEU A 93 15.54 -30.87 10.72
CA LEU A 93 16.08 -32.11 11.29
C LEU A 93 15.82 -32.23 12.79
N ARG A 94 15.95 -31.13 13.53
CA ARG A 94 15.94 -31.11 15.00
C ARG A 94 15.03 -30.02 15.57
N GLY A 95 14.47 -29.16 14.72
CA GLY A 95 13.58 -28.08 15.14
C GLY A 95 12.31 -28.64 15.80
N PRO A 96 11.85 -28.02 16.90
CA PRO A 96 10.65 -28.48 17.57
C PRO A 96 9.39 -28.19 16.73
N SER A 97 8.42 -29.11 16.81
CA SER A 97 7.08 -28.91 16.27
C SER A 97 6.23 -28.12 17.26
N GLN A 98 5.58 -27.05 16.82
CA GLN A 98 4.77 -26.16 17.65
C GLN A 98 3.48 -25.76 16.95
N VAL A 99 2.37 -25.71 17.70
CA VAL A 99 1.05 -25.31 17.18
C VAL A 99 1.07 -23.83 16.78
N GLU A 100 1.87 -23.03 17.47
CA GLU A 100 2.11 -21.61 17.24
C GLU A 100 2.56 -21.32 15.81
N MET A 101 3.23 -22.27 15.14
CA MET A 101 3.69 -22.09 13.77
C MET A 101 2.55 -22.10 12.77
N TYR A 102 1.51 -22.93 12.98
CA TYR A 102 0.27 -22.85 12.21
C TYR A 102 -0.45 -21.53 12.44
N ILE A 103 -0.54 -21.07 13.70
CA ILE A 103 -1.18 -19.80 14.04
C ILE A 103 -0.46 -18.64 13.32
N SER A 104 0.88 -18.63 13.35
CA SER A 104 1.71 -17.62 12.71
C SER A 104 1.54 -17.63 11.19
N ALA A 105 1.56 -18.80 10.55
CA ALA A 105 1.38 -18.95 9.11
C ALA A 105 0.01 -18.40 8.67
N LEU A 106 -1.06 -18.78 9.35
CA LEU A 106 -2.42 -18.33 9.03
C LEU A 106 -2.60 -16.81 9.24
N LYS A 107 -2.03 -16.25 10.33
CA LYS A 107 -2.03 -14.80 10.58
C LYS A 107 -1.28 -14.00 9.50
N LYS A 108 -0.23 -14.57 8.91
CA LYS A 108 0.52 -13.99 7.79
C LYS A 108 -0.16 -14.18 6.43
N GLY A 109 -1.36 -14.76 6.39
CA GLY A 109 -2.15 -14.92 5.17
C GLY A 109 -1.91 -16.23 4.42
N CYS A 110 -1.23 -17.21 5.01
CA CYS A 110 -1.10 -18.53 4.41
C CYS A 110 -2.48 -19.18 4.19
N ARG A 111 -2.63 -19.95 3.11
CA ARG A 111 -3.87 -20.61 2.68
C ARG A 111 -3.74 -22.11 2.51
N CYS A 112 -2.51 -22.63 2.46
CA CYS A 112 -2.23 -24.06 2.45
C CYS A 112 -1.19 -24.38 3.52
N VAL A 113 -1.56 -25.24 4.47
CA VAL A 113 -0.69 -25.67 5.57
C VAL A 113 -0.46 -27.17 5.49
N GLU A 114 0.72 -27.61 5.88
CA GLU A 114 1.09 -29.01 5.86
C GLU A 114 1.03 -29.61 7.27
N CYS A 115 0.30 -30.71 7.40
CA CYS A 115 0.21 -31.50 8.62
C CYS A 115 0.87 -32.86 8.39
N LYS A 116 1.87 -33.21 9.21
CA LYS A 116 2.53 -34.52 9.22
C LYS A 116 2.45 -35.14 10.60
#